data_AF-A0A1H1FC18-F1
#
_entry.id   AF-A0A1H1FC18-F1
#
_cell.length_a   1.000
_cell.length_b   1.000
_cell.length_c   1.000
_cell.angle_alpha   90.00
_cell.angle_beta   90.00
_cell.angle_gamma   90.00
#
_symmetry.space_group_name_H-M   'P 1'
#
loop_
_entity.id
_entity.type
_entity.pdbx_description
1 polymer ?
#
loop_
_entity_poly.entity_id
_entity_poly.type
_entity_poly.pdbx_seq_one_letter_code
_entity_poly.pdbx_strand_id
1 'polypeptide(L)'
;MISIDELRDFVLALPVVEERRTWGKPTFRVRGRMFLTLDPDDPAATCKSSREEQTALLASDPATFAFPAYVGHHGWVRVRLDQVDAEEMRELATEAWRRTAPKRLVRRFDDSTAGDS
;
A
#
# COMPACT_ATOMS: atom_id res chain seq x y z
N MET A 1 4.90 -14.30 1.46
CA MET A 1 4.16 -14.01 0.22
C MET A 1 2.67 -13.78 0.49
N ILE A 2 2.04 -12.92 -0.31
CA ILE A 2 0.60 -12.59 -0.23
C ILE A 2 0.01 -12.55 -1.63
N SER A 3 -1.25 -12.96 -1.80
CA SER A 3 -1.92 -12.90 -3.10
C SER A 3 -2.50 -11.52 -3.39
N ILE A 4 -2.74 -11.21 -4.67
CA ILE A 4 -3.46 -9.98 -5.09
C ILE A 4 -4.82 -9.87 -4.40
N ASP A 5 -5.55 -10.99 -4.32
CA ASP A 5 -6.89 -11.05 -3.73
C ASP A 5 -6.84 -10.81 -2.21
N GLU A 6 -5.92 -11.47 -1.50
CA GLU A 6 -5.71 -11.26 -0.06
C GLU A 6 -5.33 -9.82 0.27
N LEU A 7 -4.42 -9.22 -0.51
CA LEU A 7 -4.05 -7.82 -0.33
C LEU A 7 -5.23 -6.89 -0.63
N ARG A 8 -6.02 -7.20 -1.66
CA ARG A 8 -7.21 -6.43 -2.03
C ARG A 8 -8.26 -6.46 -0.92
N ASP A 9 -8.60 -7.63 -0.40
CA ASP A 9 -9.55 -7.79 0.70
C ASP A 9 -9.08 -7.01 1.94
N PHE A 10 -7.80 -7.13 2.30
CA PHE A 10 -7.23 -6.37 3.41
C PHE A 10 -7.35 -4.86 3.21
N VAL A 11 -6.98 -4.36 2.02
CA VAL A 11 -7.02 -2.92 1.73
C VAL A 11 -8.45 -2.40 1.70
N LEU A 12 -9.42 -3.19 1.24
CA LEU A 12 -10.85 -2.85 1.24
C LEU A 12 -11.46 -2.85 2.65
N ALA A 13 -10.91 -3.64 3.58
CA ALA A 13 -11.31 -3.62 4.98
C ALA A 13 -10.89 -2.33 5.71
N LEU A 14 -9.93 -1.57 5.17
CA LEU A 14 -9.50 -0.31 5.77
C LEU A 14 -10.62 0.77 5.67
N PRO A 15 -10.71 1.67 6.65
CA PRO A 15 -11.79 2.65 6.69
C PRO A 15 -11.79 3.60 5.49
N VAL A 16 -12.97 3.79 4.90
CA VAL A 16 -13.23 4.80 3.84
C VAL A 16 -12.32 4.59 2.62
N VAL A 17 -12.00 3.32 2.31
CA VAL A 17 -11.31 2.93 1.09
C VAL A 17 -12.31 2.58 0.00
N GLU A 18 -12.05 3.07 -1.20
CA GLU A 18 -12.77 2.74 -2.41
C GLU A 18 -11.79 2.14 -3.43
N GLU A 19 -12.19 1.05 -4.07
CA GLU A 19 -11.51 0.56 -5.27
C GLU A 19 -12.07 1.25 -6.51
N ARG A 20 -11.18 1.72 -7.39
CA ARG A 20 -11.52 2.22 -8.72
C ARG A 20 -10.55 1.66 -9.75
N ARG A 21 -11.03 1.37 -10.95
CA ARG A 21 -10.13 1.08 -12.07
C ARG A 21 -9.61 2.38 -12.68
N THR A 22 -8.29 2.53 -12.72
CA THR A 22 -7.63 3.64 -13.41
C THR A 22 -6.59 3.05 -14.36
N TRP A 23 -6.59 3.46 -15.63
CA TRP A 23 -5.68 2.93 -16.67
C TRP A 23 -5.67 1.39 -16.78
N GLY A 24 -6.84 0.76 -16.62
CA GLY A 24 -6.98 -0.70 -16.65
C GLY A 24 -6.55 -1.44 -15.38
N LYS A 25 -5.96 -0.74 -14.39
CA LYS A 25 -5.45 -1.34 -13.15
C LYS A 25 -6.35 -1.05 -11.94
N PRO A 26 -6.46 -1.98 -10.97
CA PRO A 26 -7.12 -1.72 -9.70
C PRO A 26 -6.35 -0.68 -8.89
N THR A 27 -7.00 0.43 -8.53
CA THR A 27 -6.44 1.49 -7.69
C THR A 27 -7.29 1.70 -6.45
N PHE A 28 -6.64 1.86 -5.30
CA PHE A 28 -7.30 2.05 -4.01
C PHE A 28 -7.11 3.48 -3.56
N ARG A 29 -8.22 4.07 -3.12
CA ARG A 29 -8.29 5.48 -2.76
C ARG A 29 -8.97 5.65 -1.42
N VAL A 30 -8.46 6.55 -0.59
CA VAL A 30 -9.14 7.00 0.62
C VAL A 30 -9.61 8.43 0.41
N ARG A 31 -10.93 8.66 0.52
CA ARG A 31 -11.58 9.95 0.21
C ARG A 31 -11.13 10.57 -1.12
N GLY A 32 -11.08 9.77 -2.17
CA GLY A 32 -10.68 10.20 -3.52
C GLY A 32 -9.18 10.36 -3.75
N ARG A 33 -8.31 10.17 -2.74
CA ARG A 33 -6.85 10.22 -2.87
C ARG A 33 -6.27 8.81 -2.98
N MET A 34 -5.51 8.56 -4.04
CA MET A 34 -4.90 7.26 -4.32
C MET A 34 -3.69 7.00 -3.42
N PHE A 35 -3.59 5.78 -2.90
CA PHE A 35 -2.47 5.35 -2.05
C PHE A 35 -1.89 3.98 -2.41
N LEU A 36 -2.62 3.16 -3.18
CA LEU A 36 -2.16 1.84 -3.62
C LEU A 36 -2.72 1.52 -5.02
N THR A 37 -1.95 0.83 -5.83
CA THR A 37 -2.40 0.17 -7.07
C THR A 37 -1.90 -1.25 -7.11
N LEU A 38 -2.69 -2.14 -7.67
CA LEU A 38 -2.29 -3.50 -7.98
C LEU A 38 -1.96 -3.60 -9.47
N ASP A 39 -1.04 -4.48 -9.81
CA ASP A 39 -0.82 -4.90 -11.18
C ASP A 39 -1.55 -6.25 -11.39
N PRO A 40 -2.51 -6.35 -12.32
CA PRO A 40 -3.20 -7.62 -12.57
C PRO A 40 -2.37 -8.60 -13.40
N ASP A 41 -1.39 -8.10 -14.16
CA ASP A 41 -0.56 -8.90 -15.07
C ASP A 41 0.74 -9.41 -14.40
N ASP A 42 1.09 -8.83 -13.25
CA ASP A 42 2.29 -9.15 -12.46
C ASP A 42 1.91 -9.13 -10.98
N PRO A 43 2.31 -10.10 -10.15
CA PRO A 43 1.99 -10.10 -8.71
C PRO A 43 2.75 -9.00 -7.98
N ALA A 44 2.39 -7.75 -8.23
CA ALA A 44 3.03 -6.57 -7.66
C ALA A 44 1.99 -5.53 -7.25
N ALA A 45 2.30 -4.84 -6.15
CA ALA A 45 1.61 -3.64 -5.73
C ALA A 45 2.53 -2.43 -5.88
N THR A 46 1.96 -1.26 -6.10
CA THR A 46 2.68 0.01 -5.95
C THR A 46 1.94 0.85 -4.92
N CYS A 47 2.57 1.10 -3.79
CA CYS A 47 1.99 1.80 -2.66
C CYS A 47 2.75 3.10 -2.37
N LYS A 48 2.05 4.03 -1.74
CA LYS A 48 2.60 5.32 -1.36
C LYS A 48 3.47 5.17 -0.11
N SER A 49 4.72 5.57 -0.21
CA SER A 49 5.69 5.59 0.88
C SER A 49 6.27 6.99 1.09
N SER A 50 7.30 7.12 1.93
CA SER A 50 8.15 8.30 1.99
C SER A 50 9.42 8.07 1.14
N ARG A 51 10.16 9.13 0.80
CA ARG A 51 11.43 8.96 0.08
C ARG A 51 12.49 8.24 0.93
N GLU A 52 12.49 8.50 2.23
CA GLU A 52 13.39 7.88 3.19
C GLU A 52 13.09 6.39 3.30
N GLU A 53 11.82 6.03 3.48
CA GLU A 53 11.39 4.64 3.59
C GLU A 53 11.52 3.89 2.26
N GLN A 54 11.20 4.52 1.14
CA GLN A 54 11.47 3.94 -0.19
C GLN A 54 12.97 3.61 -0.33
N THR A 55 13.87 4.53 0.04
CA THR A 55 15.32 4.28 -0.01
C THR A 55 15.72 3.12 0.89
N ALA A 56 15.17 3.07 2.11
CA ALA A 56 15.44 2.00 3.06
C ALA A 56 14.96 0.63 2.55
N LEU A 57 13.73 0.55 2.01
CA LEU A 57 13.17 -0.68 1.45
C LEU A 57 13.98 -1.20 0.26
N LEU A 58 14.34 -0.30 -0.67
CA LEU A 58 15.18 -0.65 -1.82
C LEU A 58 16.57 -1.15 -1.42
N ALA A 59 17.13 -0.61 -0.34
CA ALA A 59 18.42 -1.05 0.20
C ALA A 59 18.30 -2.36 1.00
N SER A 60 17.16 -2.61 1.63
CA SER A 60 16.88 -3.80 2.44
C SER A 60 16.74 -5.04 1.57
N ASP A 61 15.87 -4.98 0.56
CA ASP A 61 15.66 -6.10 -0.36
C ASP A 61 15.31 -5.62 -1.79
N PRO A 62 16.32 -5.48 -2.67
CA PRO A 62 16.10 -5.06 -4.05
C PRO A 62 15.42 -6.13 -4.93
N ALA A 63 15.28 -7.38 -4.45
CA ALA A 63 14.52 -8.40 -5.16
C ALA A 63 13.00 -8.22 -4.94
N THR A 64 12.61 -7.78 -3.75
CA THR A 64 11.22 -7.54 -3.36
C THR A 64 10.75 -6.13 -3.70
N PHE A 65 11.62 -5.12 -3.50
CA PHE A 65 11.29 -3.71 -3.66
C PHE A 65 11.95 -3.12 -4.90
N ALA A 66 11.16 -2.38 -5.68
CA ALA A 66 11.64 -1.72 -6.90
C ALA A 66 11.21 -0.24 -6.95
N PHE A 67 12.07 0.59 -7.52
CA PHE A 67 11.76 2.01 -7.74
C PHE A 67 10.86 2.15 -8.98
N PRO A 68 9.61 2.63 -8.84
CA PRO A 68 8.72 2.80 -9.98
C PRO A 68 9.14 4.02 -10.80
N ALA A 69 9.43 3.81 -12.09
CA ALA A 69 10.01 4.83 -12.98
C ALA A 69 9.22 6.16 -13.02
N TYR A 70 7.88 6.10 -12.98
CA TYR A 70 7.02 7.28 -13.14
C TYR A 70 6.58 7.94 -11.84
N VAL A 71 6.43 7.19 -10.75
CA VAL A 71 5.88 7.70 -9.47
C VAL A 71 6.87 7.63 -8.32
N GLY A 72 8.05 7.03 -8.54
CA GLY A 72 9.06 6.85 -7.51
C GLY A 72 9.58 8.17 -6.94
N HIS A 73 9.69 9.21 -7.77
CA HIS A 73 10.09 10.55 -7.34
C HIS A 73 9.06 11.23 -6.43
N HIS A 74 7.81 10.77 -6.45
CA HIS A 74 6.74 11.17 -5.54
C HIS A 74 6.68 10.33 -4.25
N GLY A 75 7.67 9.46 -4.03
CA GLY A 75 7.75 8.59 -2.85
C GLY A 75 6.86 7.34 -2.96
N TRP A 76 6.70 6.76 -4.15
CA TRP A 76 5.98 5.49 -4.30
C TRP A 76 6.95 4.33 -4.45
N VAL A 77 6.67 3.18 -3.85
CA VAL A 77 7.49 1.98 -3.98
C VAL A 77 6.69 0.87 -4.63
N ARG A 78 7.31 0.11 -5.54
CA ARG A 78 6.74 -1.11 -6.10
C ARG A 78 7.22 -2.28 -5.27
N VAL A 79 6.29 -3.15 -4.88
CA VAL A 79 6.51 -4.32 -4.02
C VAL A 79 6.05 -5.55 -4.77
N ARG A 80 6.88 -6.59 -4.81
CA ARG A 80 6.54 -7.89 -5.37
C ARG A 80 5.82 -8.74 -4.34
N LEU A 81 4.56 -9.05 -4.61
CA LEU A 81 3.67 -9.82 -3.74
C LEU A 81 4.09 -11.29 -3.62
N ASP A 82 4.79 -11.80 -4.65
CA ASP A 82 5.36 -13.15 -4.66
C ASP A 82 6.60 -13.30 -3.76
N GLN A 83 7.23 -12.20 -3.37
CA GLN A 83 8.44 -12.20 -2.54
C GLN A 83 8.20 -11.66 -1.12
N VAL A 84 7.42 -10.58 -0.99
CA VAL A 84 7.17 -9.90 0.28
C VAL A 84 6.39 -10.78 1.26
N ASP A 85 6.66 -10.66 2.55
CA ASP A 85 5.82 -11.30 3.57
C ASP A 85 4.45 -10.65 3.69
N ALA A 86 3.44 -11.46 4.02
CA ALA A 86 2.06 -10.98 4.06
C ALA A 86 1.84 -9.92 5.14
N GLU A 87 2.51 -10.06 6.29
CA GLU A 87 2.49 -9.09 7.38
C GLU A 87 3.14 -7.77 6.95
N GLU A 88 4.35 -7.83 6.39
CA GLU A 88 5.08 -6.66 5.89
C GLU A 88 4.27 -5.90 4.81
N MET A 89 3.65 -6.61 3.86
CA MET A 89 2.82 -5.97 2.85
C MET A 89 1.56 -5.30 3.45
N ARG A 90 0.94 -5.92 4.46
CA ARG A 90 -0.21 -5.31 5.17
C ARG A 90 0.21 -4.07 5.93
N GLU A 91 1.38 -4.07 6.56
CA GLU A 91 1.96 -2.89 7.21
C GLU A 91 2.22 -1.78 6.20
N LEU A 92 2.89 -2.08 5.07
CA LEU A 92 3.16 -1.11 4.01
C LEU A 92 1.86 -0.51 3.43
N ALA A 93 0.82 -1.34 3.23
CA ALA A 93 -0.48 -0.88 2.77
C ALA A 93 -1.18 0.02 3.80
N THR A 94 -1.08 -0.33 5.08
CA THR A 94 -1.62 0.46 6.20
C THR A 94 -0.92 1.80 6.32
N GLU A 95 0.41 1.83 6.23
CA GLU A 95 1.19 3.07 6.26
C GLU A 95 0.90 3.96 5.05
N ALA A 96 0.77 3.39 3.85
CA ALA A 96 0.34 4.11 2.66
C ALA A 96 -1.05 4.74 2.83
N TRP A 97 -1.98 4.01 3.44
CA TRP A 97 -3.31 4.50 3.80
C TRP A 97 -3.22 5.62 4.85
N ARG A 98 -2.50 5.43 5.96
CA ARG A 98 -2.32 6.43 7.03
C ARG A 98 -1.76 7.75 6.50
N ARG A 99 -0.82 7.68 5.56
CA ARG A 99 -0.22 8.86 4.90
C ARG A 99 -1.18 9.62 4.00
N THR A 100 -2.22 8.96 3.52
CA THR A 100 -3.17 9.53 2.55
C THR A 100 -4.50 9.89 3.20
N ALA A 101 -4.89 9.16 4.24
CA ALA A 101 -6.09 9.35 5.01
C ALA A 101 -6.03 10.64 5.85
N PRO A 102 -7.18 11.28 6.13
CA PRO A 102 -7.23 12.41 7.05
C PRO A 102 -6.78 11.99 8.46
N LYS A 103 -6.02 12.86 9.16
CA LYS A 103 -5.54 12.59 10.53
C LYS A 103 -6.63 12.12 11.51
N ARG A 104 -7.85 12.65 11.38
CA ARG A 104 -9.01 12.24 12.20
C ARG A 104 -9.43 10.78 11.96
N LEU A 105 -9.35 10.32 10.71
CA LEU A 105 -9.70 8.96 10.33
C LEU A 105 -8.65 7.97 10.83
N VAL A 106 -7.36 8.32 10.64
CA VAL A 106 -6.23 7.55 11.16
C VAL A 106 -6.33 7.38 12.67
N ARG A 107 -6.51 8.48 13.40
CA ARG A 107 -6.68 8.43 14.86
C ARG A 107 -7.82 7.52 15.30
N ARG A 108 -8.96 7.52 14.58
CA ARG A 108 -10.10 6.64 14.91
C ARG A 108 -9.77 5.17 14.66
N PHE A 109 -9.04 4.88 13.59
CA PHE A 109 -8.58 3.53 13.28
C PHE A 109 -7.61 3.04 14.35
N ASP A 110 -6.60 3.84 14.69
CA ASP A 110 -5.60 3.48 15.71
C ASP A 110 -6.23 3.25 17.09
N ASP A 111 -7.22 4.07 17.47
CA ASP A 111 -7.98 3.94 18.72
C ASP A 111 -8.80 2.63 18.74
N SER A 112 -9.39 2.24 17.60
CA SER A 112 -10.12 0.97 17.49
C SER A 112 -9.22 -0.27 17.48
N THR A 113 -8.00 -0.16 16.96
CA THR A 113 -7.03 -1.27 16.96
C THR A 113 -6.27 -1.39 18.28
N ALA A 114 -6.08 -0.29 19.01
CA ALA A 114 -5.42 -0.28 20.31
C ALA A 114 -6.30 -0.82 21.44
N GLY A 115 -7.61 -0.95 21.23
CA GLY A 115 -8.55 -1.53 22.20
C GLY A 115 -8.72 -3.05 22.12
N ASP A 116 -8.05 -3.72 21.18
CA ASP A 116 -8.14 -5.18 20.94
C ASP A 116 -6.87 -5.94 21.45
N SER A 117 -6.14 -5.36 22.40
CA SER A 117 -4.96 -5.97 23.05
C SER A 117 -5.07 -6.01 24.57
#